data_AF-A0A1P7ZM76-F1
#
_entry.id   AF-A0A1P7ZM76-F1
#
_cell.length_a   1.000
_cell.length_b   1.000
_cell.length_c   1.000
_cell.angle_alpha   90.00
_cell.angle_beta   90.00
_cell.angle_gamma   90.00
#
_symmetry.space_group_name_H-M   'P 1'
#
loop_
_entity.id
_entity.type
_entity.pdbx_description
1 polymer ?
#
loop_
_entity_poly.entity_id
_entity_poly.type
_entity_poly.pdbx_seq_one_letter_code
_entity_poly.pdbx_strand_id
1 'polypeptide(L)'
;TEGQSLSEYKGDYNPPFAANVAFGYTGELGNNSYRAELEGMYSSVKVDNIGLTSSQITVSYLKETGEDPNKETYLYSAAVSHDQIENISVMANVYHHWKSDRFSFSPYVGIGIGATRMTMFEKPSIRPAGQLKAGFDYRINEDVNMHIGYRGFGAIGS
;
A
#
# COMPACT_ATOMS: atom_id res chain seq x y z
N THR A 1 9.71 24.01 -22.97
CA THR A 1 9.19 22.64 -23.06
C THR A 1 7.79 22.74 -23.61
N GLU A 2 7.48 22.02 -24.68
CA GLU A 2 6.18 22.07 -25.35
C GLU A 2 5.10 21.45 -24.42
N GLY A 3 4.01 22.18 -24.18
CA GLY A 3 2.94 21.74 -23.27
C GLY A 3 2.00 20.77 -23.97
N GLN A 4 1.72 19.62 -23.36
CA GLN A 4 0.76 18.64 -23.90
C GLN A 4 -0.65 18.92 -23.38
N SER A 5 -1.65 18.69 -24.24
CA SER A 5 -3.07 18.82 -23.87
C SER A 5 -3.50 17.71 -22.92
N LEU A 6 -4.28 18.04 -21.88
CA LEU A 6 -4.83 17.05 -20.92
C LEU A 6 -5.65 15.94 -21.61
N SER A 7 -6.20 16.22 -22.78
CA SER A 7 -6.97 15.24 -23.57
C SER A 7 -6.13 14.08 -24.12
N GLU A 8 -4.80 14.23 -24.17
CA GLU A 8 -3.86 13.18 -24.62
C GLU A 8 -3.21 12.43 -23.46
N TYR A 9 -3.67 12.68 -22.22
CA TYR A 9 -3.18 12.03 -21.01
C TYR A 9 -3.40 10.52 -21.06
N LYS A 10 -2.30 9.76 -21.10
CA LYS A 10 -2.28 8.31 -20.86
C LYS A 10 -1.54 8.08 -19.55
N GLY A 11 -2.29 7.80 -18.49
CA GLY A 11 -1.70 7.38 -17.22
C GLY A 11 -1.14 5.97 -17.38
N ASP A 12 0.18 5.85 -17.46
CA ASP A 12 0.87 4.57 -17.39
C ASP A 12 1.34 4.36 -15.95
N TYR A 13 0.82 3.31 -15.33
CA TYR A 13 1.16 2.94 -13.97
C TYR A 13 2.08 1.74 -14.06
N ASN A 14 3.38 1.97 -13.87
CA ASN A 14 4.34 0.88 -13.79
C ASN A 14 3.94 -0.02 -12.59
N PRO A 15 4.04 -1.36 -12.71
CA PRO A 15 3.43 -2.25 -11.75
C PRO A 15 4.02 -2.01 -10.35
N PRO A 16 3.18 -2.02 -9.32
CA PRO A 16 3.60 -1.73 -7.95
C PRO A 16 4.59 -2.81 -7.49
N PHE A 17 5.78 -2.42 -7.06
CA PHE A 17 6.67 -3.33 -6.33
C PHE A 17 6.17 -3.43 -4.90
N ALA A 18 5.79 -4.62 -4.45
CA ALA A 18 5.42 -4.86 -3.06
C ALA A 18 6.18 -6.09 -2.54
N ALA A 19 7.01 -5.87 -1.52
CA ALA A 19 7.71 -6.91 -0.80
C ALA A 19 7.22 -6.96 0.65
N ASN A 20 6.94 -8.15 1.15
CA ASN A 20 6.62 -8.38 2.55
C ASN A 20 7.56 -9.43 3.14
N VAL A 21 8.00 -9.19 4.37
CA VAL A 21 8.81 -10.12 5.15
C VAL A 21 8.16 -10.24 6.52
N ALA A 22 7.93 -11.47 6.98
CA ALA A 22 7.37 -11.73 8.30
C ALA A 22 8.30 -12.67 9.08
N PHE A 23 8.55 -12.32 10.34
CA PHE A 23 9.29 -13.14 11.29
C PHE A 23 8.38 -13.48 12.45
N GLY A 24 8.30 -14.75 12.82
CA GLY A 24 7.40 -15.14 13.88
C GLY A 24 7.80 -16.39 14.62
N TYR A 25 7.13 -16.59 15.74
CA TYR A 25 7.26 -17.74 16.59
C TYR A 25 5.90 -18.38 16.78
N THR A 26 5.85 -19.70 16.60
CA THR A 26 4.67 -20.52 16.89
C THR A 26 4.91 -21.24 18.21
N GLY A 27 4.04 -21.00 19.18
CA GLY A 27 4.02 -21.69 20.46
C GLY A 27 2.76 -22.55 20.61
N GLU A 28 2.88 -23.68 21.28
CA GLU A 28 1.75 -24.52 21.65
C GLU A 28 1.39 -24.26 23.13
N LEU A 29 0.11 -24.02 23.41
CA LEU A 29 -0.39 -23.87 24.78
C LEU A 29 -1.66 -24.72 24.93
N GLY A 30 -1.49 -25.92 25.48
CA GLY A 30 -2.56 -26.91 25.58
C GLY A 30 -2.98 -27.43 24.21
N ASN A 31 -4.28 -27.45 23.93
CA ASN A 31 -4.82 -27.90 22.64
C ASN A 31 -4.82 -26.80 21.55
N ASN A 32 -4.39 -25.58 21.87
CA ASN A 32 -4.37 -24.46 20.93
C ASN A 32 -2.93 -24.04 20.63
N SER A 33 -2.67 -23.68 19.37
CA SER A 33 -1.40 -23.06 18.97
C SER A 33 -1.58 -21.57 18.74
N TYR A 34 -0.66 -20.80 19.31
CA TYR A 34 -0.58 -19.36 19.15
C TYR A 34 0.64 -19.04 18.30
N ARG A 35 0.51 -18.07 17.41
CA ARG A 35 1.65 -17.57 16.64
C ARG A 35 1.72 -16.06 16.81
N ALA A 36 2.91 -15.56 17.07
CA ALA A 36 3.18 -14.14 17.05
C ALA A 36 4.12 -13.85 15.88
N GLU A 37 3.83 -12.83 15.08
CA GLU A 37 4.66 -12.43 13.95
C GLU A 37 4.87 -10.91 13.92
N LEU A 38 6.06 -10.49 13.52
CA LEU A 38 6.37 -9.15 13.09
C LEU A 38 6.50 -9.15 11.57
N GLU A 39 5.61 -8.43 10.88
CA GLU A 39 5.59 -8.26 9.44
C GLU A 39 6.06 -6.85 9.07
N GLY A 40 7.08 -6.78 8.21
CA GLY A 40 7.49 -5.57 7.51
C GLY A 40 7.05 -5.65 6.04
N MET A 41 6.38 -4.62 5.54
CA MET A 41 6.01 -4.51 4.14
C MET A 41 6.58 -3.21 3.58
N TYR A 42 7.20 -3.31 2.40
CA TYR A 42 7.63 -2.18 1.60
C TYR A 42 6.89 -2.26 0.26
N SER A 43 6.16 -1.22 -0.09
CA SER A 43 5.51 -1.07 -1.38
C SER A 43 5.91 0.26 -2.01
N SER A 44 6.21 0.24 -3.29
CA SER A 44 6.52 1.43 -4.06
C SER A 44 5.74 1.40 -5.36
N VAL A 45 4.96 2.46 -5.58
CA VAL A 45 4.26 2.68 -6.83
C VAL A 45 4.92 3.85 -7.52
N LYS A 46 5.65 3.56 -8.59
CA LYS A 46 6.14 4.59 -9.49
C LYS A 46 5.05 4.86 -10.50
N VAL A 47 4.49 6.06 -10.44
CA VAL A 47 3.60 6.53 -11.49
C VAL A 47 4.49 7.10 -12.58
N ASP A 48 4.68 6.34 -13.66
CA ASP A 48 5.27 6.86 -14.89
C ASP A 48 4.20 7.65 -15.63
N ASN A 49 3.72 8.71 -14.98
CA ASN A 49 3.00 9.72 -15.71
C ASN A 49 4.01 10.47 -16.54
N ILE A 50 3.57 10.87 -17.73
CA ILE A 50 4.28 11.66 -18.74
C ILE A 50 5.56 10.97 -19.25
N GLY A 51 5.70 10.82 -20.57
CA GLY A 51 6.99 10.54 -21.23
C GLY A 51 8.04 11.66 -21.04
N LEU A 52 7.95 12.39 -19.92
CA LEU A 52 8.87 13.38 -19.41
C LEU A 52 9.68 12.70 -18.31
N THR A 53 11.00 12.74 -18.44
CA THR A 53 11.98 12.23 -17.48
C THR A 53 11.95 12.93 -16.10
N SER A 54 10.99 13.82 -15.85
CA SER A 54 10.96 14.70 -14.69
C SER A 54 9.71 14.50 -13.84
N SER A 55 9.95 13.99 -12.64
CA SER A 55 9.31 14.18 -11.33
C SER A 55 8.23 15.28 -11.15
N GLN A 56 8.37 16.43 -11.84
CA GLN A 56 7.55 17.63 -11.64
C GLN A 56 6.69 17.98 -12.85
N ILE A 57 5.37 18.08 -12.65
CA ILE A 57 4.39 18.53 -13.65
C ILE A 57 4.04 19.98 -13.37
N THR A 58 4.22 20.88 -14.33
CA THR A 58 3.69 22.24 -14.21
C THR A 58 2.39 22.34 -15.01
N VAL A 59 1.26 22.40 -14.30
CA VAL A 59 -0.06 22.63 -14.90
C VAL A 59 -0.27 24.13 -15.01
N SER A 60 -0.49 24.62 -16.23
CA SER A 60 -0.76 26.04 -16.49
C SER A 60 -2.11 26.19 -17.16
N TYR A 61 -2.94 27.12 -16.69
CA TYR A 61 -4.17 27.51 -17.37
C TYR A 61 -4.18 29.01 -17.63
N LEU A 62 -4.66 29.36 -18.82
CA LEU A 62 -4.86 30.74 -19.25
C LEU A 62 -6.30 31.13 -18.95
N LYS A 63 -6.50 32.22 -18.21
CA LYS A 63 -7.81 32.82 -18.00
C LYS A 63 -7.84 34.18 -18.68
N GLU A 64 -8.69 34.31 -19.69
CA GLU A 64 -9.03 35.61 -20.28
C GLU A 64 -10.15 36.23 -19.43
N THR A 65 -9.98 37.48 -18.99
CA THR A 65 -11.03 38.23 -18.27
C THR A 65 -11.22 39.58 -18.96
N GLY A 66 -12.45 39.86 -19.43
CA GLY A 66 -12.85 41.09 -20.13
C GLY A 66 -13.68 40.80 -21.38
N GLU A 67 -14.75 41.58 -21.59
CA GLU A 67 -15.71 41.46 -22.71
C GLU A 67 -15.59 42.66 -23.69
N ASP A 68 -14.36 43.08 -24.04
CA ASP A 68 -14.05 44.09 -25.09
C ASP A 68 -12.52 44.16 -25.35
N PRO A 69 -11.96 44.88 -26.36
CA PRO A 69 -10.71 44.52 -27.06
C PRO A 69 -9.41 44.57 -26.25
N ASN A 70 -9.42 45.03 -24.99
CA ASN A 70 -8.29 44.93 -24.06
C ASN A 70 -8.45 43.70 -23.16
N LYS A 71 -8.29 42.51 -23.77
CA LYS A 71 -8.29 41.25 -23.02
C LYS A 71 -6.98 41.10 -22.25
N GLU A 72 -7.07 41.12 -20.93
CA GLU A 72 -5.94 40.72 -20.08
C GLU A 72 -5.93 39.18 -19.94
N THR A 73 -4.82 38.58 -20.34
CA THR A 73 -4.60 37.14 -20.24
C THR A 73 -3.79 36.85 -18.98
N TYR A 74 -4.41 36.20 -18.01
CA TYR A 74 -3.75 35.80 -16.77
C TYR A 74 -3.28 34.35 -16.89
N LEU A 75 -1.98 34.13 -16.70
CA LEU A 75 -1.36 32.80 -16.63
C LEU A 75 -1.31 32.35 -15.17
N TYR A 76 -2.05 31.29 -14.86
CA TYR A 76 -1.96 30.63 -13.56
C TYR A 76 -1.22 29.31 -13.75
N SER A 77 -0.06 29.16 -13.11
CA SER A 77 0.75 27.94 -13.12
C SER A 77 0.84 27.34 -11.73
N ALA A 78 0.57 26.04 -11.61
CA ALA A 78 0.80 25.25 -10.41
C ALA A 78 1.78 24.12 -10.73
N ALA A 79 2.87 24.05 -9.97
CA ALA A 79 3.79 22.93 -10.02
C ALA A 79 3.28 21.83 -9.07
N VAL A 80 3.05 20.65 -9.62
CA VAL A 80 2.66 19.43 -8.91
C VAL A 80 3.79 18.43 -9.13
N SER A 81 4.62 18.21 -8.10
CA SER A 81 5.47 17.01 -8.07
C SER A 81 4.56 15.79 -8.02
N HIS A 82 4.90 14.71 -8.71
CA HIS A 82 4.19 13.41 -8.63
C HIS A 82 5.17 12.26 -8.39
N ASP A 83 6.22 12.54 -7.62
CA ASP A 83 7.21 11.54 -7.29
C ASP A 83 6.64 10.42 -6.43
N GLN A 84 6.88 9.20 -6.93
CA GLN A 84 6.88 7.89 -6.27
C GLN A 84 6.10 7.82 -4.94
N ILE A 85 4.99 7.08 -4.96
CA ILE A 85 4.24 6.79 -3.74
C ILE A 85 4.92 5.61 -3.04
N GLU A 86 5.57 5.89 -1.91
CA GLU A 86 6.18 4.86 -1.08
C GLU A 86 5.29 4.54 0.13
N ASN A 87 5.16 3.27 0.44
CA ASN A 87 4.48 2.80 1.64
C ASN A 87 5.37 1.80 2.38
N ILE A 88 5.69 2.11 3.63
CA ILE A 88 6.40 1.22 4.54
C ILE A 88 5.46 0.92 5.70
N SER A 89 5.13 -0.33 5.94
CA SER A 89 4.32 -0.72 7.09
C SER A 89 5.01 -1.75 7.96
N VAL A 90 4.90 -1.58 9.27
CA VAL A 90 5.36 -2.54 10.26
C VAL A 90 4.16 -2.95 11.10
N MET A 91 3.89 -4.25 11.14
CA MET A 91 2.73 -4.86 11.78
C MET A 91 3.17 -5.93 12.78
N ALA A 92 2.60 -5.90 13.98
CA ALA A 92 2.67 -6.99 14.94
C ALA A 92 1.37 -7.78 14.87
N ASN A 93 1.45 -9.02 14.43
CA ASN A 93 0.34 -9.94 14.25
C ASN A 93 0.35 -11.01 15.33
N VAL A 94 -0.82 -11.32 15.88
CA VAL A 94 -1.07 -12.48 16.72
C VAL A 94 -2.11 -13.34 16.05
N TYR A 95 -1.85 -14.64 16.00
CA TYR A 95 -2.73 -15.64 15.42
C TYR A 95 -3.12 -16.66 16.46
N HIS A 96 -4.36 -17.09 16.36
CA HIS A 96 -4.94 -18.19 17.08
C HIS A 96 -5.31 -19.27 16.08
N HIS A 97 -4.77 -20.47 16.30
CA HIS A 97 -5.08 -21.63 15.48
C HIS A 97 -5.93 -22.57 16.32
N TRP A 98 -7.06 -22.98 15.75
CA TRP A 98 -7.85 -24.05 16.33
C TRP A 98 -7.34 -25.38 15.79
N LYS A 99 -6.64 -26.12 16.64
CA LYS A 99 -6.17 -27.46 16.32
C LYS A 99 -7.38 -28.40 16.35
N SER A 100 -7.59 -29.16 15.30
CA SER A 100 -8.65 -30.17 15.23
C SER A 100 -8.02 -31.52 14.91
N ASP A 101 -8.03 -32.46 15.85
CA ASP A 101 -7.41 -33.79 15.68
C ASP A 101 -8.07 -34.64 14.57
N ARG A 102 -9.22 -34.19 14.05
CA ARG A 102 -9.98 -34.88 13.01
C ARG A 102 -9.65 -34.44 11.59
N PHE A 103 -8.94 -33.33 11.41
CA PHE A 103 -8.70 -32.75 10.10
C PHE A 103 -7.22 -32.42 9.90
N SER A 104 -6.70 -32.67 8.70
CA SER A 104 -5.33 -32.26 8.32
C SER A 104 -5.18 -30.75 8.09
N PHE A 105 -6.27 -29.98 8.21
CA PHE A 105 -6.28 -28.53 8.11
C PHE A 105 -6.59 -27.90 9.47
N SER A 106 -5.90 -26.80 9.79
CA SER A 106 -6.11 -26.00 11.00
C SER A 106 -6.57 -24.60 10.61
N PRO A 107 -7.83 -24.21 10.88
CA PRO A 107 -8.26 -22.84 10.66
C PRO A 107 -7.52 -21.90 11.61
N TYR A 108 -7.11 -20.74 11.10
CA TYR A 108 -6.46 -19.70 11.86
C TYR A 108 -7.16 -18.36 11.69
N VAL A 109 -7.17 -17.59 12.75
CA VAL A 109 -7.55 -16.18 12.74
C VAL A 109 -6.45 -15.37 13.41
N GLY A 110 -6.10 -14.25 12.82
CA GLY A 110 -5.09 -13.36 13.33
C GLY A 110 -5.52 -11.91 13.24
N ILE A 111 -5.12 -11.16 14.24
CA ILE A 111 -5.26 -9.71 14.29
C ILE A 111 -3.88 -9.10 14.40
N GLY A 112 -3.70 -7.99 13.70
CA GLY A 112 -2.47 -7.25 13.62
C GLY A 112 -2.68 -5.80 13.92
N ILE A 113 -1.77 -5.23 14.69
CA ILE A 113 -1.72 -3.79 14.94
C ILE A 113 -0.33 -3.28 14.59
N GLY A 114 -0.26 -2.07 14.07
CA GLY A 114 1.00 -1.50 13.65
C GLY A 114 0.87 -0.09 13.15
N ALA A 115 1.87 0.31 12.36
CA ALA A 115 1.92 1.63 11.76
C ALA A 115 2.36 1.51 10.31
N THR A 116 1.80 2.38 9.47
CA THR A 116 2.22 2.58 8.10
C THR A 116 2.72 4.00 7.92
N ARG A 117 3.85 4.15 7.25
CA ARG A 117 4.41 5.41 6.78
C ARG A 117 4.19 5.45 5.27
N MET A 118 3.34 6.37 4.84
CA MET A 118 3.08 6.60 3.43
C MET A 118 3.69 7.95 3.04
N THR A 119 4.55 7.94 2.03
CA THR A 119 5.12 9.14 1.45
C THR A 119 4.39 9.38 0.13
N MET A 120 3.63 10.48 0.07
CA MET A 120 3.05 10.98 -1.18
C MET A 120 3.63 12.37 -1.41
N PHE A 121 4.15 12.66 -2.60
CA PHE A 121 4.59 14.00 -2.97
C PHE A 121 5.61 14.59 -1.98
N GLU A 122 6.62 13.79 -1.60
CA GLU A 122 7.66 14.15 -0.62
C GLU A 122 7.16 14.44 0.80
N LYS A 123 5.86 14.24 1.10
CA LYS A 123 5.29 14.42 2.43
C LYS A 123 5.09 13.07 3.12
N PRO A 124 5.86 12.75 4.16
CA PRO A 124 5.64 11.53 4.94
C PRO A 124 4.45 11.70 5.89
N SER A 125 3.50 10.76 5.84
CA SER A 125 2.40 10.64 6.79
C SER A 125 2.49 9.30 7.50
N ILE A 126 2.59 9.33 8.82
CA ILE A 126 2.56 8.13 9.67
C ILE A 126 1.13 7.95 10.16
N ARG A 127 0.55 6.78 9.90
CA ARG A 127 -0.82 6.44 10.28
C ARG A 127 -0.82 5.11 11.04
N PRO A 128 -1.59 4.98 12.12
CA PRO A 128 -1.80 3.68 12.73
C PRO A 128 -2.53 2.76 11.72
N ALA A 129 -2.19 1.48 11.75
CA ALA A 129 -2.75 0.50 10.85
C ALA A 129 -3.22 -0.74 11.62
N GLY A 130 -4.30 -1.32 11.13
CA GLY A 130 -4.82 -2.60 11.56
C GLY A 130 -4.75 -3.61 10.41
N GLN A 131 -4.53 -4.86 10.78
CA GLN A 131 -4.53 -5.98 9.85
C GLN A 131 -5.37 -7.10 10.43
N LEU A 132 -6.13 -7.78 9.59
CA LEU A 132 -6.91 -8.95 9.94
C LEU A 132 -6.56 -10.05 8.95
N LYS A 133 -6.22 -11.22 9.46
CA LYS A 133 -5.85 -12.38 8.66
C LYS A 133 -6.71 -13.55 9.08
N ALA A 134 -7.26 -14.26 8.12
CA ALA A 134 -8.01 -15.49 8.40
C ALA A 134 -7.72 -16.49 7.29
N GLY A 135 -7.56 -17.76 7.64
CA GLY A 135 -7.21 -18.77 6.67
C GLY A 135 -7.17 -20.17 7.25
N PHE A 136 -6.58 -21.06 6.47
CA PHE A 136 -6.40 -22.46 6.79
C PHE A 136 -4.95 -22.84 6.56
N ASP A 137 -4.40 -23.54 7.54
CA ASP A 137 -3.07 -24.13 7.47
C ASP A 137 -3.18 -25.61 7.19
N TYR A 138 -2.53 -26.06 6.13
CA TYR A 138 -2.45 -27.46 5.73
C TYR A 138 -1.01 -27.94 5.88
N ARG A 139 -0.80 -28.88 6.79
CA ARG A 139 0.52 -29.49 7.02
C ARG A 139 0.73 -30.62 6.02
N ILE A 140 1.64 -30.42 5.07
CA ILE A 140 2.01 -31.43 4.07
C ILE A 140 3.02 -32.42 4.68
N ASN A 141 4.06 -31.90 5.33
CA ASN A 141 5.11 -32.65 6.02
C ASN A 141 5.58 -31.88 7.28
N GLU A 142 6.48 -32.48 8.10
CA GLU A 142 7.03 -31.83 9.30
C GLU A 142 7.70 -30.47 9.00
N ASP A 143 8.34 -30.34 7.82
CA ASP A 143 9.06 -29.14 7.39
C ASP A 143 8.28 -28.25 6.41
N VAL A 144 7.16 -28.74 5.86
CA VAL A 144 6.43 -28.06 4.77
C VAL A 144 4.96 -27.86 5.14
N ASN A 145 4.61 -26.59 5.29
CA ASN A 145 3.26 -26.14 5.63
C ASN A 145 2.74 -25.20 4.53
N MET A 146 1.55 -25.49 4.01
CA MET A 146 0.85 -24.62 3.07
C MET A 146 -0.17 -23.78 3.84
N HIS A 147 -0.09 -22.46 3.70
CA HIS A 147 -0.99 -21.51 4.35
C HIS A 147 -1.83 -20.84 3.26
N ILE A 148 -3.15 -20.96 3.33
CA ILE A 148 -4.07 -20.29 2.40
C ILE A 148 -5.00 -19.42 3.23
N GLY A 149 -5.03 -18.12 2.94
CA GLY A 149 -5.85 -17.21 3.70
C GLY A 149 -6.08 -15.88 3.01
N TYR A 150 -6.96 -15.11 3.64
CA TYR A 150 -7.25 -13.74 3.27
C TYR A 150 -6.60 -12.78 4.26
N ARG A 151 -6.10 -11.66 3.75
CA ARG A 151 -5.46 -10.59 4.51
C ARG A 151 -6.17 -9.27 4.22
N GLY A 152 -6.93 -8.78 5.20
CA GLY A 152 -7.45 -7.42 5.20
C GLY A 152 -6.45 -6.48 5.88
N PHE A 153 -6.06 -5.40 5.22
CA PHE A 153 -5.21 -4.34 5.78
C PHE A 153 -5.94 -3.00 5.69
N GLY A 154 -5.90 -2.21 6.75
CA GLY A 154 -6.51 -0.89 6.79
C GLY A 154 -5.67 0.09 7.61
N ALA A 155 -5.42 1.27 7.05
CA ALA A 155 -4.86 2.39 7.79
C ALA A 155 -6.02 3.18 8.44
N ILE A 156 -5.87 3.53 9.72
CA ILE A 156 -6.87 4.29 10.48
C ILE A 156 -6.33 5.70 10.66
N GLY A 157 -6.99 6.71 10.09
CA GLY A 157 -6.60 8.10 10.25
C GLY A 157 -7.05 8.98 9.09
N SER A 158 -7.60 10.16 9.40
CA SER A 158 -7.96 11.23 8.47
C SER A 158 -6.71 11.93 7.95
#